data_AF-A0A820TLC6-F1
#
_entry.id   AF-A0A820TLC6-F1
#
_cell.length_a   1.000
_cell.length_b   1.000
_cell.length_c   1.000
_cell.angle_alpha   90.00
_cell.angle_beta   90.00
_cell.angle_gamma   90.00
#
_symmetry.space_group_name_H-M   'P 1'
#
loop_
_entity.id
_entity.type
_entity.pdbx_description
1 polymer ?
#
loop_
_entity_poly.entity_id
_entity_poly.type
_entity_poly.pdbx_seq_one_letter_code
_entity_poly.pdbx_strand_id
1 'polypeptide(L)' 'GTMTNGRSYHTASVLSNGKVLVTGGWNFVISFNSTELYDPSSGTWTTT' A
#
# COMPACT_ATOMS: atom_id res chain seq x y z
N GLY A 1 -0.53 -4.01 11.00
CA GLY A 1 0.68 -4.51 10.30
C GLY A 1 1.42 -3.37 9.64
N THR A 2 2.66 -3.61 9.23
CA THR A 2 3.54 -2.64 8.57
C THR A 2 3.60 -2.90 7.08
N MET A 3 3.60 -1.84 6.26
CA MET A 3 3.92 -1.96 4.82
C MET A 3 5.31 -2.56 4.64
N THR A 4 5.49 -3.22 3.50
CA THR A 4 6.77 -3.83 3.10
C THR A 4 7.82 -2.77 2.82
N ASN A 5 7.42 -1.68 2.16
CA ASN A 5 8.26 -0.53 1.91
C ASN A 5 7.58 0.75 2.41
N GLY A 6 8.22 1.46 3.33
CA GLY A 6 7.76 2.79 3.75
C GLY A 6 7.72 3.73 2.55
N ARG A 7 6.55 4.25 2.21
CA ARG A 7 6.32 5.09 1.03
C ARG A 7 5.50 6.34 1.38
N SER A 8 5.93 7.48 0.86
CA SER A 8 5.20 8.76 0.92
C SER A 8 4.63 9.14 -0.45
N TYR A 9 3.68 10.07 -0.51
CA TYR A 9 3.07 10.54 -1.76
C TYR A 9 2.43 9.42 -2.62
N HIS A 10 2.04 8.32 -2.00
CA HIS A 10 1.32 7.24 -2.65
C HIS A 10 -0.17 7.60 -2.82
N THR A 11 -0.87 6.89 -3.71
CA THR A 11 -2.34 6.96 -3.77
C THR A 11 -2.92 5.78 -3.01
N ALA A 12 -3.95 6.02 -2.18
CA ALA A 12 -4.66 4.99 -1.44
C ALA A 12 -6.15 5.01 -1.80
N SER A 13 -6.69 3.87 -2.21
CA SER A 13 -8.10 3.72 -2.60
C SER A 13 -8.76 2.61 -1.80
N VAL A 14 -9.95 2.88 -1.24
CA VAL A 14 -10.79 1.86 -0.60
C VAL A 14 -11.53 1.08 -1.68
N LEU A 15 -11.41 -0.25 -1.65
CA LEU A 15 -12.09 -1.14 -2.58
C LEU A 15 -13.47 -1.52 -2.05
N SER A 16 -14.35 -2.05 -2.92
CA SER A 16 -15.72 -2.47 -2.56
C SER A 16 -15.77 -3.57 -1.50
N ASN A 17 -14.68 -4.32 -1.31
CA ASN A 17 -14.54 -5.36 -0.28
C ASN A 17 -13.94 -4.82 1.04
N GLY A 18 -13.77 -3.51 1.19
CA GLY A 18 -13.23 -2.87 2.39
C GLY A 18 -11.70 -2.90 2.53
N LYS A 19 -10.98 -3.52 1.60
CA LYS A 19 -9.51 -3.48 1.57
C LYS A 19 -9.01 -2.15 1.02
N VAL A 20 -7.77 -1.78 1.35
CA VAL A 20 -7.16 -0.55 0.86
C VAL A 20 -6.03 -0.89 -0.10
N LEU A 21 -6.14 -0.44 -1.36
CA LEU A 21 -5.09 -0.58 -2.36
C LEU A 21 -4.21 0.67 -2.34
N VAL A 22 -2.92 0.49 -2.10
CA VAL A 22 -1.91 1.55 -2.10
C VAL A 22 -0.97 1.39 -3.29
N THR A 23 -0.94 2.38 -4.17
CA THR A 23 -0.13 2.37 -5.40
C THR A 23 0.88 3.50 -5.43
N GLY A 24 2.08 3.16 -5.91
CA GLY A 24 3.17 4.11 -6.14
C GLY A 24 3.72 4.75 -4.87
N GLY A 25 4.19 5.98 -4.99
CA GLY A 25 4.85 6.73 -3.91
C GLY A 25 6.37 6.70 -3.98
N TRP A 26 7.02 7.22 -2.95
CA TRP A 26 8.46 7.46 -2.93
C TRP A 26 9.03 7.33 -1.51
N ASN A 27 10.25 6.79 -1.36
CA ASN A 27 10.90 6.55 -0.06
C ASN A 27 12.24 7.29 0.12
N PHE A 28 12.39 8.48 -0.45
CA PHE A 28 13.64 9.24 -0.49
C PHE A 28 14.72 8.72 -1.46
N VAL A 29 14.62 7.46 -1.90
CA VAL A 29 15.61 6.84 -2.80
C VAL A 29 15.00 6.55 -4.17
N ILE A 30 13.83 5.90 -4.21
CA ILE A 30 13.17 5.48 -5.44
C ILE A 30 11.69 5.86 -5.46
N SER A 31 11.16 6.05 -6.66
CA SER A 31 9.73 6.05 -6.91
C SER A 31 9.26 4.62 -7.13
N PHE A 32 8.19 4.22 -6.45
CA PHE A 32 7.62 2.89 -6.59
C PHE A 32 6.71 2.81 -7.80
N ASN A 33 6.85 1.72 -8.55
CA ASN A 33 5.86 1.22 -9.51
C ASN A 33 5.08 0.02 -8.96
N SER A 34 5.28 -0.31 -7.67
CA SER A 34 4.63 -1.42 -6.98
C SER A 34 3.37 -1.00 -6.24
N THR A 35 2.53 -1.99 -5.96
CA THR A 35 1.27 -1.81 -5.23
C THR A 35 1.24 -2.73 -4.02
N GLU A 36 0.62 -2.28 -2.93
CA GLU A 36 0.41 -3.07 -1.72
C GLU A 36 -1.08 -3.00 -1.33
N LEU A 37 -1.65 -4.15 -0.97
CA LEU A 37 -3.03 -4.27 -0.51
C LEU A 37 -3.04 -4.45 1.01
N TYR A 38 -3.77 -3.59 1.70
CA TYR A 38 -4.04 -3.70 3.13
C TYR A 38 -5.38 -4.37 3.37
N ASP A 39 -5.38 -5.38 4.24
CA ASP A 39 -6.57 -6.02 4.77
C ASP A 39 -6.80 -5.55 6.22
N PRO A 40 -7.80 -4.68 6.47
CA PRO A 40 -8.09 -4.20 7.82
C PRO A 40 -8.55 -5.29 8.80
N SER A 41 -9.12 -6.40 8.31
CA SER A 41 -9.66 -7.46 9.16
C SER A 41 -8.55 -8.26 9.86
N SER A 42 -7.44 -8.48 9.17
CA SER A 42 -6.24 -9.15 9.68
C SER A 42 -5.12 -8.17 10.05
N GLY A 43 -5.25 -6.90 9.64
CA GLY A 43 -4.22 -5.89 9.79
C GLY A 43 -2.95 -6.20 8.98
N THR A 44 -3.06 -6.93 7.87
CA THR A 44 -1.91 -7.41 7.08
C THR A 44 -1.76 -6.65 5.76
N TRP A 45 -0.53 -6.54 5.29
CA TRP A 45 -0.19 -6.00 3.98
C TRP A 45 0.26 -7.13 3.04
N THR A 46 -0.05 -7.02 1.76
CA THR A 46 0.38 -7.97 0.72
C THR A 46 0.78 -7.22 -0.54
N THR A 47 1.94 -7.55 -1.10
CA THR A 47 2.38 -7.01 -2.40
C THR A 47 1.55 -7.61 -3.53
N THR A 48 1.10 -6.76 -4.45
CA THR A 48 0.30 -7.13 -5.63
C THR A 48 1.00 -6.77 -6.92
#